data_AF-A0A7K4EXN6-F1
#
_entry.id   AF-A0A7K4EXN6-F1
#
_cell.length_a   1.000
_cell.length_b   1.000
_cell.length_c   1.000
_cell.angle_alpha   90.00
_cell.angle_beta   90.00
_cell.angle_gamma   90.00
#
_symmetry.space_group_name_H-M   'P 1'
#
loop_
_entity.id
_entity.type
_entity.pdbx_description
1 polymer ?
#
loop_
_entity_poly.entity_id
_entity_poly.type
_entity_poly.pdbx_seq_one_letter_code
_entity_poly.pdbx_strand_id
1 'polypeptide(L)'
;FVKGEIDGAWVAEPWATILETELNGQRLFFEEELWPNQEFASVLLIANVNFIEKNPILFSNYLDSHHQTVDWINQNPVETRDVFNTFLKSHLGQPLSDDVVDIALSNLVITADPIPESIHSFAEKADSLGYLGRNGYDLSGIFYYFDTNSIEGDNTT
;
A
#
# COMPACT_ATOMS: atom_id res chain seq x y z
N PHE A 1 0.92 -20.50 -16.04
CA PHE A 1 1.54 -19.69 -17.10
C PHE A 1 2.68 -20.43 -17.80
N VAL A 2 3.98 -20.19 -17.53
CA VAL A 2 5.08 -20.77 -18.33
C VAL A 2 5.13 -22.31 -18.31
N LYS A 3 4.80 -22.93 -17.17
CA LYS A 3 4.71 -24.40 -17.04
C LYS A 3 3.32 -24.98 -17.38
N GLY A 4 2.33 -24.14 -17.65
CA GLY A 4 0.95 -24.57 -17.92
C GLY A 4 0.15 -25.06 -16.69
N GLU A 5 0.64 -24.87 -15.46
CA GLU A 5 -0.01 -25.40 -14.23
C GLU A 5 -1.11 -24.50 -13.65
N ILE A 6 -1.16 -23.24 -14.06
CA ILE A 6 -2.16 -22.25 -13.65
C ILE A 6 -2.62 -21.44 -14.87
N ASP A 7 -3.92 -21.20 -14.95
CA ASP A 7 -4.58 -20.45 -16.04
C ASP A 7 -4.63 -18.93 -15.78
N GLY A 8 -4.55 -18.53 -14.51
CA GLY A 8 -4.74 -17.16 -14.04
C GLY A 8 -3.98 -16.90 -12.75
N ALA A 9 -3.62 -15.63 -12.52
CA ALA A 9 -3.01 -15.18 -11.28
C ALA A 9 -3.53 -13.79 -10.93
N TRP A 10 -3.79 -13.57 -9.65
CA TRP A 10 -4.08 -12.26 -9.08
C TRP A 10 -2.89 -11.88 -8.22
N VAL A 11 -2.13 -10.87 -8.66
CA VAL A 11 -0.84 -10.48 -8.06
C VAL A 11 -0.70 -8.97 -8.06
N ALA A 12 0.02 -8.44 -7.08
CA ALA A 12 0.34 -7.03 -7.01
C ALA A 12 1.43 -6.65 -8.04
N GLU A 13 1.50 -5.36 -8.38
CA GLU A 13 2.63 -4.80 -9.11
C GLU A 13 3.95 -4.97 -8.32
N PRO A 14 5.11 -5.11 -8.99
CA PRO A 14 5.33 -5.10 -10.44
C PRO A 14 5.09 -6.47 -11.10
N TRP A 15 4.65 -7.49 -10.35
CA TRP A 15 4.52 -8.84 -10.89
C TRP A 15 3.43 -8.96 -11.95
N ALA A 16 2.33 -8.21 -11.81
CA ALA A 16 1.29 -8.15 -12.84
C ALA A 16 1.86 -7.63 -14.17
N THR A 17 2.63 -6.55 -14.14
CA THR A 17 3.36 -6.03 -15.31
C THR A 17 4.33 -7.07 -15.89
N ILE A 18 5.13 -7.75 -15.06
CA ILE A 18 6.07 -8.79 -15.53
C ILE A 18 5.33 -9.93 -16.23
N LEU A 19 4.22 -10.40 -15.67
CA LEU A 19 3.42 -11.46 -16.29
C LEU A 19 2.94 -11.04 -17.68
N GLU A 20 2.49 -9.80 -17.83
CA GLU A 20 1.98 -9.23 -19.06
C GLU A 20 3.07 -8.99 -20.11
N THR A 21 4.15 -8.30 -19.74
CA THR A 21 5.17 -7.83 -20.69
C THR A 21 6.25 -8.87 -20.99
N GLU A 22 6.57 -9.76 -20.05
CA GLU A 22 7.69 -10.71 -20.21
C GLU A 22 7.23 -12.16 -20.39
N LEU A 23 6.06 -12.53 -19.85
CA LEU A 23 5.58 -13.93 -19.84
C LEU A 23 4.34 -14.20 -20.69
N ASN A 24 3.99 -13.28 -21.61
CA ASN A 24 2.83 -13.36 -22.50
C ASN A 24 1.49 -13.55 -21.77
N GLY A 25 1.39 -13.08 -20.53
CA GLY A 25 0.13 -12.97 -19.82
C GLY A 25 -0.77 -11.94 -20.49
N GLN A 26 -2.09 -12.14 -20.38
CA GLN A 26 -3.07 -11.16 -20.80
C GLN A 26 -3.79 -10.63 -19.56
N ARG A 27 -3.73 -9.32 -19.33
CA ARG A 27 -4.50 -8.67 -18.27
C ARG A 27 -5.99 -8.76 -18.62
N LEU A 28 -6.79 -9.30 -17.69
CA LEU A 28 -8.23 -9.47 -17.89
C LEU A 28 -9.04 -8.27 -17.40
N PHE A 29 -8.61 -7.68 -16.29
CA PHE A 29 -9.17 -6.46 -15.69
C PHE A 29 -8.12 -5.89 -14.72
N PHE A 30 -8.30 -4.64 -14.32
CA PHE A 30 -7.58 -4.04 -13.21
C PHE A 30 -8.42 -4.13 -11.92
N GLU A 31 -7.79 -4.42 -10.78
CA GLU A 31 -8.50 -4.66 -9.52
C GLU A 31 -9.39 -3.47 -9.14
N GLU A 32 -8.91 -2.23 -9.37
CA GLU A 32 -9.66 -1.01 -9.06
C GLU A 32 -11.03 -0.93 -9.74
N GLU A 33 -11.23 -1.58 -10.89
CA GLU A 33 -12.53 -1.64 -11.56
C GLU A 33 -13.62 -2.32 -10.70
N LEU A 34 -13.22 -3.09 -9.68
CA LEU A 34 -14.10 -3.78 -8.74
C LEU A 34 -14.45 -2.94 -7.50
N TRP A 35 -13.88 -1.74 -7.37
CA TRP A 35 -14.02 -0.91 -6.17
C TRP A 35 -14.74 0.42 -6.46
N PRO A 36 -15.55 0.92 -5.51
CA PRO A 36 -16.11 2.26 -5.61
C PRO A 36 -14.99 3.29 -5.86
N ASN A 37 -15.27 4.29 -6.69
CA ASN A 37 -14.31 5.33 -7.09
C ASN A 37 -13.02 4.84 -7.77
N GLN A 38 -12.92 3.55 -8.10
CA GLN A 38 -11.68 2.93 -8.59
C GLN A 38 -10.51 3.05 -7.60
N GLU A 39 -10.79 2.94 -6.30
CA GLU A 39 -9.78 3.08 -5.26
C GLU A 39 -9.95 2.03 -4.16
N PHE A 40 -8.83 1.44 -3.73
CA PHE A 40 -8.77 0.53 -2.59
C PHE A 40 -7.39 0.54 -1.96
N ALA A 41 -7.32 0.36 -0.64
CA ALA A 41 -6.05 0.23 0.04
C ALA A 41 -5.47 -1.18 -0.17
N SER A 42 -4.32 -1.27 -0.83
CA SER A 42 -3.55 -2.50 -0.98
C SER A 42 -2.52 -2.70 0.14
N VAL A 43 -2.04 -1.59 0.73
CA VAL A 43 -1.06 -1.55 1.82
C VAL A 43 -1.50 -0.51 2.84
N LEU A 44 -1.38 -0.85 4.13
CA LEU A 44 -1.65 0.05 5.25
C LEU A 44 -0.41 0.21 6.12
N LEU A 45 -0.16 1.43 6.58
CA LEU A 45 0.73 1.69 7.71
C LEU A 45 0.01 1.32 9.01
N ILE A 46 0.55 0.36 9.75
CA ILE A 46 -0.03 -0.11 11.02
C ILE A 46 0.98 0.11 12.13
N ALA A 47 0.51 0.63 13.26
CA ALA A 47 1.32 0.88 14.45
C ALA A 47 0.61 0.40 15.72
N ASN A 48 1.40 0.09 16.75
CA ASN A 48 0.87 -0.28 18.04
C ASN A 48 0.40 0.96 18.82
N VAL A 49 -0.86 0.96 19.26
CA VAL A 49 -1.46 2.11 19.97
C VAL A 49 -0.65 2.51 21.22
N ASN A 50 -0.25 1.55 22.07
CA ASN A 50 0.54 1.85 23.26
C ASN A 50 1.90 2.49 22.93
N PHE A 51 2.47 2.18 21.76
CA PHE A 51 3.72 2.81 21.32
C PHE A 51 3.48 4.25 20.90
N ILE A 52 2.40 4.54 20.17
CA ILE A 52 2.02 5.89 19.75
C ILE A 52 1.80 6.76 20.99
N GLU A 53 0.97 6.31 21.94
CA GLU A 53 0.64 7.05 23.16
C GLU A 53 1.87 7.37 24.02
N LYS A 54 2.87 6.48 24.05
CA LYS A 54 4.12 6.69 24.78
C LYS A 54 5.12 7.58 24.05
N ASN A 55 4.99 7.73 22.73
CA ASN A 55 5.96 8.44 21.89
C ASN A 55 5.27 9.42 20.93
N PRO A 56 4.42 10.36 21.42
CA PRO A 56 3.60 11.19 20.55
C PRO A 56 4.43 12.07 19.60
N ILE A 57 5.48 12.72 20.10
CA ILE A 57 6.35 13.58 19.27
C ILE A 57 7.04 12.77 18.16
N LEU A 58 7.56 11.58 18.50
CA LEU A 58 8.20 10.71 17.52
C LEU A 58 7.22 10.29 16.42
N PHE A 59 6.00 9.92 16.81
CA PHE A 59 4.99 9.49 15.87
C PHE A 59 4.47 10.63 14.99
N SER A 60 4.32 11.84 15.54
CA SER A 60 4.00 13.04 14.77
C SER A 60 5.03 13.28 13.67
N ASN A 61 6.31 13.33 14.03
CA ASN A 61 7.40 13.53 13.08
C ASN A 61 7.47 12.41 12.03
N TYR A 62 7.14 11.17 12.42
CA TYR A 62 7.08 10.04 11.51
C TYR A 62 5.95 10.19 10.48
N LEU A 63 4.74 10.59 10.91
CA LEU A 63 3.63 10.83 10.01
C LEU A 63 3.93 11.99 9.05
N ASP A 64 4.51 13.09 9.54
CA ASP A 64 4.92 14.20 8.68
C ASP A 64 5.94 13.73 7.62
N SER A 65 6.91 12.92 8.03
CA SER A 65 7.90 12.33 7.10
C SER A 65 7.25 11.37 6.10
N HIS A 66 6.24 10.60 6.53
CA HIS A 66 5.49 9.70 5.66
C HIS A 66 4.72 10.47 4.59
N HIS A 67 4.00 11.53 4.97
CA HIS A 67 3.31 12.42 4.03
C HIS A 67 4.28 13.06 3.03
N GLN A 68 5.40 13.61 3.51
CA GLN A 68 6.43 14.18 2.64
C GLN A 68 7.04 13.13 1.69
N THR A 69 7.19 11.89 2.13
CA THR A 69 7.71 10.81 1.29
C THR A 69 6.71 10.42 0.20
N VAL A 70 5.42 10.35 0.53
CA VAL A 70 4.34 10.14 -0.46
C VAL A 70 4.37 11.24 -1.52
N ASP A 71 4.44 12.49 -1.11
CA ASP A 71 4.53 13.63 -2.02
C ASP A 71 5.79 13.56 -2.89
N TRP A 72 6.94 13.22 -2.29
CA TRP A 72 8.20 13.08 -3.00
C TRP A 72 8.13 11.97 -4.06
N ILE A 73 7.57 10.79 -3.72
CA ILE A 73 7.43 9.68 -4.67
C ILE A 73 6.64 10.13 -5.90
N ASN A 74 5.50 10.80 -5.69
CA ASN A 74 4.64 11.28 -6.77
C ASN A 74 5.31 12.36 -7.63
N GLN A 75 6.17 13.20 -7.05
CA GLN A 75 6.84 14.30 -7.74
C GLN A 75 8.14 13.87 -8.46
N ASN A 76 8.72 12.73 -8.09
CA ASN A 76 10.03 12.27 -8.56
C ASN A 76 9.96 10.84 -9.11
N PRO A 77 9.25 10.60 -10.22
CA PRO A 77 9.00 9.24 -10.73
C PRO A 77 10.29 8.51 -11.16
N VAL A 78 11.22 9.23 -11.80
CA VAL A 78 12.49 8.65 -12.26
C VAL A 78 13.36 8.24 -11.06
N GLU A 79 13.50 9.13 -10.09
CA GLU A 79 14.26 8.85 -8.87
C GLU A 79 13.60 7.75 -8.04
N THR A 80 12.26 7.72 -8.00
CA THR A 80 11.51 6.63 -7.34
C THR A 80 11.84 5.29 -7.96
N ARG A 81 11.80 5.19 -9.29
CA ARG A 81 12.22 3.97 -10.02
C ARG A 81 13.65 3.59 -9.65
N ASP A 82 14.58 4.52 -9.70
CA ASP A 82 16.00 4.24 -9.47
C ASP A 82 16.25 3.76 -8.03
N VAL A 83 15.55 4.35 -7.04
CA VAL A 83 15.57 3.91 -5.63
C VAL A 83 14.98 2.51 -5.51
N PHE A 84 13.82 2.25 -6.13
CA PHE A 84 13.18 0.93 -6.11
C PHE A 84 14.07 -0.15 -6.74
N ASN A 85 14.64 0.11 -7.91
CA ASN A 85 15.53 -0.83 -8.60
C ASN A 85 16.84 -1.06 -7.84
N THR A 86 17.37 -0.04 -7.16
CA THR A 86 18.52 -0.20 -6.26
C THR A 86 18.17 -1.12 -5.10
N PHE A 87 16.99 -0.94 -4.49
CA PHE A 87 16.51 -1.84 -3.44
C PHE A 87 16.36 -3.27 -3.95
N LEU A 88 15.65 -3.49 -5.07
CA LEU A 88 15.46 -4.82 -5.65
C LEU A 88 16.78 -5.51 -5.98
N LYS A 89 17.75 -4.80 -6.57
CA LYS A 89 19.08 -5.36 -6.83
C LYS A 89 19.77 -5.81 -5.55
N SER A 90 19.66 -5.04 -4.46
CA SER A 90 20.27 -5.41 -3.18
C SER A 90 19.57 -6.57 -2.48
N HIS A 91 18.25 -6.73 -2.66
CA HIS A 91 17.44 -7.73 -1.96
C HIS A 91 17.25 -9.03 -2.74
N LEU A 92 17.06 -8.93 -4.07
CA LEU A 92 16.79 -10.05 -4.98
C LEU A 92 17.96 -10.34 -5.94
N GLY A 93 19.03 -9.55 -5.90
CA GLY A 93 20.25 -9.76 -6.68
C GLY A 93 20.22 -9.19 -8.10
N GLN A 94 19.05 -8.74 -8.58
CA GLN A 94 18.88 -8.17 -9.91
C GLN A 94 17.84 -7.04 -9.91
N PRO A 95 18.05 -5.97 -10.69
CA PRO A 95 17.02 -4.97 -10.94
C PRO A 95 15.98 -5.50 -11.94
N LEU A 96 14.84 -4.81 -12.04
CA LEU A 96 13.93 -4.95 -13.16
C LEU A 96 14.31 -3.97 -14.28
N SER A 97 13.76 -4.15 -15.48
CA SER A 97 13.90 -3.14 -16.52
C SER A 97 13.17 -1.86 -16.11
N ASP A 98 13.69 -0.72 -16.58
CA ASP A 98 13.09 0.58 -16.23
C ASP A 98 11.62 0.66 -16.69
N ASP A 99 11.33 0.17 -17.90
CA ASP A 99 9.97 0.13 -18.45
C ASP A 99 9.00 -0.69 -17.58
N VAL A 100 9.43 -1.83 -17.03
CA VAL A 100 8.58 -2.64 -16.13
C VAL A 100 8.25 -1.88 -14.86
N VAL A 101 9.23 -1.19 -14.27
CA VAL A 101 9.01 -0.41 -13.05
C VAL A 101 8.14 0.80 -13.33
N ASP A 102 8.36 1.50 -14.44
CA ASP A 102 7.59 2.68 -14.83
C ASP A 102 6.11 2.33 -15.09
N ILE A 103 5.84 1.23 -15.81
CA ILE A 103 4.47 0.75 -16.02
C ILE A 103 3.84 0.34 -14.68
N ALA A 104 4.56 -0.43 -13.87
CA ALA A 104 4.08 -0.86 -12.56
C ALA A 104 3.72 0.32 -11.65
N LEU A 105 4.58 1.33 -11.57
CA LEU A 105 4.32 2.55 -10.78
C LEU A 105 3.14 3.35 -11.34
N SER A 106 2.94 3.39 -12.66
CA SER A 106 1.82 4.10 -13.27
C SER A 106 0.44 3.47 -12.99
N ASN A 107 0.43 2.19 -12.61
CA ASN A 107 -0.78 1.47 -12.20
C ASN A 107 -1.07 1.64 -10.69
N LEU A 108 -0.25 2.40 -9.95
CA LEU A 108 -0.39 2.60 -8.52
C LEU A 108 -0.75 4.05 -8.20
N VAL A 109 -1.61 4.23 -7.20
CA VAL A 109 -1.81 5.51 -6.54
C VAL A 109 -1.04 5.49 -5.22
N ILE A 110 0.00 6.30 -5.11
CA ILE A 110 0.77 6.44 -3.86
C ILE A 110 0.12 7.54 -3.03
N THR A 111 -0.52 7.14 -1.93
CA THR A 111 -1.26 8.03 -1.04
C THR A 111 -1.04 7.66 0.42
N ALA A 112 -1.25 8.64 1.31
CA ALA A 112 -1.31 8.43 2.76
C ALA A 112 -2.76 8.27 3.26
N ASP A 113 -3.76 8.38 2.38
CA ASP A 113 -5.15 8.10 2.70
C ASP A 113 -5.35 6.57 2.89
N PRO A 114 -5.86 6.11 4.04
CA PRO A 114 -6.08 4.68 4.26
C PRO A 114 -7.31 4.11 3.53
N ILE A 115 -8.08 4.94 2.82
CA ILE A 115 -9.29 4.59 2.06
C ILE A 115 -10.24 3.74 2.93
N PRO A 116 -10.81 4.31 4.02
CA PRO A 116 -11.51 3.55 5.06
C PRO A 116 -12.61 2.60 4.54
N GLU A 117 -13.41 3.07 3.58
CA GLU A 117 -14.50 2.28 2.98
C GLU A 117 -14.00 0.97 2.35
N SER A 118 -12.79 0.97 1.77
CA SER A 118 -12.20 -0.24 1.21
C SER A 118 -11.88 -1.27 2.30
N ILE A 119 -11.43 -0.82 3.47
CA ILE A 119 -11.11 -1.67 4.62
C ILE A 119 -12.37 -2.29 5.22
N HIS A 120 -13.43 -1.50 5.34
CA HIS A 120 -14.74 -2.01 5.76
C HIS A 120 -15.26 -3.09 4.80
N SER A 121 -15.20 -2.83 3.49
CA SER A 121 -15.58 -3.79 2.45
C SER A 121 -14.72 -5.06 2.47
N PHE A 122 -13.40 -4.95 2.71
CA PHE A 122 -12.54 -6.13 2.91
C PHE A 122 -12.99 -6.97 4.12
N ALA A 123 -13.29 -6.33 5.25
CA ALA A 123 -13.74 -7.04 6.44
C ALA A 123 -15.10 -7.73 6.24
N GLU A 124 -16.06 -7.06 5.59
CA GLU A 124 -17.35 -7.64 5.22
C GLU A 124 -17.18 -8.87 4.32
N LYS A 125 -16.36 -8.76 3.27
CA LYS A 125 -16.03 -9.89 2.38
C LYS A 125 -15.36 -11.03 3.17
N ALA A 126 -14.39 -10.72 4.03
CA ALA A 126 -13.68 -11.71 4.83
C ALA A 126 -14.61 -12.45 5.81
N ASP A 127 -15.54 -11.73 6.45
CA ASP A 127 -16.55 -12.31 7.33
C ASP A 127 -17.53 -13.21 6.57
N SER A 128 -18.01 -12.75 5.41
CA SER A 128 -18.91 -13.55 4.55
C SER A 128 -18.28 -14.87 4.09
N LEU A 129 -16.95 -14.89 3.96
CA LEU A 129 -16.15 -16.08 3.61
C LEU A 129 -15.73 -16.89 4.85
N GLY A 130 -16.04 -16.42 6.05
CA GLY A 130 -15.77 -17.11 7.32
C GLY A 130 -14.35 -16.94 7.87
N TYR A 131 -13.56 -15.97 7.37
CA TYR A 131 -12.19 -15.74 7.81
C TYR A 131 -12.08 -15.01 9.15
N LEU A 132 -13.11 -14.27 9.56
CA LEU A 132 -13.11 -13.47 10.80
C LEU A 132 -13.73 -14.20 12.02
N GLY A 133 -13.95 -15.51 11.88
CA GLY A 133 -14.49 -16.35 12.95
C GLY A 133 -16.00 -16.26 13.07
N ARG A 134 -16.56 -16.95 14.08
CA ARG A 134 -18.02 -17.13 14.22
C ARG A 134 -18.72 -16.10 15.12
N ASN A 135 -17.94 -15.24 15.78
CA ASN A 135 -18.44 -14.30 16.78
C ASN A 135 -18.61 -12.89 16.22
N GLY A 136 -18.50 -12.72 14.89
CA GLY A 136 -18.42 -11.43 14.23
C GLY A 136 -17.06 -10.77 14.39
N TYR A 137 -16.94 -9.56 13.85
CA TYR A 137 -15.74 -8.73 13.89
C TYR A 137 -16.09 -7.31 14.34
N ASP A 138 -15.11 -6.63 14.94
CA ASP A 138 -15.22 -5.23 15.35
C ASP A 138 -14.04 -4.45 14.76
N LEU A 139 -14.36 -3.38 14.04
CA LEU A 139 -13.37 -2.48 13.45
C LEU A 139 -13.24 -1.17 14.25
N SER A 140 -13.88 -1.08 15.41
CA SER A 140 -13.75 0.07 16.29
C SER A 140 -12.27 0.32 16.63
N GLY A 141 -11.79 1.53 16.33
CA GLY A 141 -10.41 1.91 16.56
C GLY A 141 -9.40 1.36 15.55
N ILE A 142 -9.83 0.76 14.42
CA ILE A 142 -8.90 0.35 13.35
C ILE A 142 -8.20 1.57 12.72
N PHE A 143 -8.89 2.71 12.67
CA PHE A 143 -8.30 4.01 12.35
C PHE A 143 -8.02 4.77 13.64
N TYR A 144 -6.75 5.12 13.82
CA TYR A 144 -6.29 5.87 14.97
C TYR A 144 -6.16 7.34 14.60
N TYR A 145 -6.99 8.19 15.21
CA TYR A 145 -6.89 9.64 15.05
C TYR A 145 -5.92 10.21 16.08
N PHE A 146 -4.88 10.85 15.58
CA PHE A 146 -3.82 11.44 16.38
C PHE A 146 -3.87 12.96 16.25
N ASP A 147 -4.18 13.67 17.34
CA ASP A 147 -4.23 15.13 17.34
C ASP A 147 -2.82 15.72 17.46
N THR A 148 -2.24 16.07 16.32
CA THR A 148 -0.92 16.69 16.22
C THR A 148 -0.89 18.11 16.81
N ASN A 149 -2.03 18.82 16.85
CA ASN A 149 -2.08 20.20 17.37
C ASN A 149 -1.82 20.26 18.88
N SER A 150 -2.12 19.17 19.61
CA SER A 150 -1.89 19.07 21.05
C SER A 150 -0.40 19.03 21.43
N ILE A 151 0.48 18.82 20.45
CA ILE A 151 1.93 18.60 20.65
C ILE A 151 2.72 19.91 20.46
N GLU A 152 2.23 20.85 19.65
CA GLU A 152 2.90 22.13 19.40
C GLU A 152 2.90 23.06 20.64
N GLY A 153 1.98 22.84 21.59
CA GLY A 153 1.82 23.66 22.79
C GLY A 153 2.88 23.47 23.89
N ASP A 154 3.73 22.44 23.81
CA ASP A 154 4.66 22.05 24.88
C ASP A 154 6.14 22.37 24.58
N ASN A 155 6.47 22.89 23.39
CA ASN A 155 7.84 23.21 22.99
C ASN A 155 8.29 24.65 23.32
N THR A 156 7.55 25.37 24.17
CA THR A 156 7.97 26.69 24.69
C THR A 156 8.21 26.66 26.20
N THR A 157 9.34 26.08 26.63
CA THR A 157 10.00 26.38 27.92
C THR A 157 11.51 26.26 27.80
#